data_AF-A0A1J3CRT8-F1
#
_entry.id   AF-A0A1J3CRT8-F1
#
_cell.length_a   1.000
_cell.length_b   1.000
_cell.length_c   1.000
_cell.angle_alpha   90.00
_cell.angle_beta   90.00
_cell.angle_gamma   90.00
#
_symmetry.space_group_name_H-M   'P 1'
#
loop_
_entity.id
_entity.type
_entity.pdbx_description
1 polymer ?
#
loop_
_entity_poly.entity_id
_entity_poly.type
_entity_poly.pdbx_seq_one_letter_code
_entity_poly.pdbx_strand_id
1 'polypeptide(L)'
;DQIGGLQVLHKDCWVDVTPIRGALVINIGDFMQLITNDQFSSVEHRVRANIDGPRISVACFFSSSLSPNPTVYGPIKELLSDENPSKYRDITIPEYTAGYLASSFDGKSHLSKFRV
;
A
#
# COMPACT_ATOMS: atom_id res chain seq x y z
N ASP A 1 4.38 20.81 3.29
CA ASP A 1 3.92 22.21 3.27
C ASP A 1 2.49 22.27 3.82
N GLN A 2 1.72 23.31 3.53
CA GLN A 2 0.29 23.41 3.86
C GLN A 2 -0.62 23.46 2.62
N ILE A 3 -0.13 23.05 1.43
CA ILE A 3 -0.86 23.20 0.15
C ILE A 3 -1.85 22.05 -0.08
N GLY A 4 -1.56 20.84 0.43
CA GLY A 4 -2.46 19.69 0.28
C GLY A 4 -2.28 18.96 -1.04
N GLY A 5 -3.35 18.44 -1.63
CA GLY A 5 -3.32 17.76 -2.94
C GLY A 5 -3.12 16.25 -2.91
N LEU A 6 -2.81 15.65 -1.75
CA LEU A 6 -2.90 14.20 -1.57
C LEU A 6 -4.38 13.81 -1.51
N GLN A 7 -4.76 12.81 -2.29
CA GLN A 7 -6.08 12.19 -2.27
C GLN A 7 -5.98 10.70 -2.03
N VAL A 8 -6.96 10.15 -1.31
CA VAL A 8 -7.14 8.71 -1.11
C VAL A 8 -8.45 8.27 -1.76
N LEU A 9 -8.48 7.07 -2.34
CA LEU A 9 -9.70 6.48 -2.88
C LEU A 9 -10.49 5.83 -1.74
N HIS A 10 -11.72 6.28 -1.53
CA HIS A 10 -12.62 5.73 -0.53
C HIS A 10 -14.03 5.60 -1.11
N LYS A 11 -14.56 4.37 -1.17
CA LYS A 11 -15.89 4.07 -1.73
C LYS A 11 -16.08 4.70 -3.11
N ASP A 12 -15.12 4.43 -4.00
CA ASP A 12 -15.06 4.94 -5.38
C ASP A 12 -15.01 6.48 -5.51
N CYS A 13 -14.77 7.19 -4.41
CA CYS A 13 -14.63 8.64 -4.37
C CYS A 13 -13.21 9.03 -3.96
N TRP A 14 -12.63 9.99 -4.66
CA TRP A 14 -11.36 10.59 -4.25
C TRP A 14 -11.61 11.61 -3.14
N VAL A 15 -10.97 11.41 -1.98
CA VAL A 15 -11.11 12.26 -0.80
C VAL A 15 -9.79 12.98 -0.52
N ASP A 16 -9.84 14.30 -0.34
CA ASP A 16 -8.67 15.11 -0.01
C ASP A 16 -8.17 14.82 1.41
N VAL A 17 -6.85 14.66 1.55
CA VAL A 17 -6.18 14.59 2.84
C VAL A 17 -5.70 15.98 3.21
N THR A 18 -6.35 16.59 4.22
CA THR A 18 -6.03 17.95 4.68
C THR A 18 -4.72 17.96 5.46
N PRO A 19 -3.71 18.75 5.08
CA PRO A 19 -2.48 18.88 5.85
C PRO A 19 -2.74 19.51 7.22
N ILE A 20 -2.30 18.83 8.27
CA ILE A 20 -2.35 19.33 9.65
C ILE A 20 -0.92 19.68 10.08
N ARG A 21 -0.73 20.90 10.58
CA ARG A 21 0.58 21.38 11.02
C ARG A 21 1.13 20.46 12.11
N GLY A 22 2.36 19.95 11.91
CA GLY A 22 3.03 19.06 12.85
C GLY A 22 2.56 17.60 12.82
N ALA A 23 1.62 17.25 11.95
CA ALA A 23 1.15 15.88 11.78
C ALA A 23 1.93 15.14 10.67
N LEU A 24 1.93 13.81 10.78
CA LEU A 24 2.35 12.90 9.71
C LEU A 24 1.12 12.17 9.17
N VAL A 25 1.10 11.97 7.85
CA VAL A 25 0.16 11.04 7.22
C VAL A 25 0.81 9.67 7.21
N ILE A 26 0.12 8.67 7.76
CA ILE A 26 0.55 7.27 7.76
C ILE A 26 -0.44 6.48 6.90
N ASN A 27 0.06 5.72 5.94
CA ASN A 27 -0.73 4.81 5.13
C ASN A 27 -0.18 3.38 5.22
N ILE A 28 -1.06 2.42 4.98
CA ILE A 28 -0.74 1.00 4.91
C ILE A 28 -0.36 0.65 3.47
N GLY A 29 0.62 -0.24 3.30
CA GLY A 29 1.03 -0.79 2.02
C GLY A 29 0.71 -2.27 1.86
N ASP A 30 0.89 -2.79 0.65
CA ASP A 30 0.46 -4.14 0.25
C ASP A 30 1.00 -5.27 1.13
N PHE A 31 2.25 -5.18 1.58
CA PHE A 31 2.84 -6.19 2.47
C PHE A 31 2.10 -6.29 3.81
N MET A 32 1.67 -5.17 4.37
CA MET A 32 0.93 -5.16 5.63
C MET A 32 -0.50 -5.71 5.42
N GLN A 33 -1.15 -5.40 4.31
CA GLN A 33 -2.43 -6.01 3.95
C GLN A 33 -2.32 -7.53 3.77
N LEU A 34 -1.25 -7.99 3.11
CA LEU A 34 -0.98 -9.41 2.88
C LEU A 34 -0.80 -10.18 4.21
N ILE A 35 0.11 -9.72 5.07
CA ILE A 35 0.41 -10.44 6.32
C ILE A 35 -0.76 -10.40 7.30
N THR A 36 -1.61 -9.36 7.22
CA THR A 36 -2.81 -9.25 8.06
C THR A 36 -4.05 -9.90 7.47
N ASN A 37 -3.93 -10.59 6.33
CA ASN A 37 -5.04 -11.29 5.67
C ASN A 37 -6.28 -10.41 5.40
N ASP A 38 -6.05 -9.20 4.86
CA ASP A 38 -7.05 -8.12 4.63
C ASP A 38 -7.63 -7.44 5.88
N GLN A 39 -7.11 -7.66 7.10
CA GLN A 39 -7.57 -6.85 8.25
C GLN A 39 -7.20 -5.37 8.09
N PHE A 40 -6.05 -5.08 7.48
CA PHE A 40 -5.73 -3.74 7.00
C PHE A 40 -5.79 -3.66 5.49
N SER A 41 -6.10 -2.46 4.98
CA SER A 41 -6.23 -2.21 3.56
C SER A 41 -5.17 -1.21 3.10
N SER A 42 -4.40 -1.62 2.09
CA SER A 42 -3.57 -0.78 1.26
C SER A 42 -4.48 -0.05 0.28
N VAL A 43 -4.57 1.27 0.42
CA VAL A 43 -5.50 2.10 -0.34
C VAL A 43 -4.81 2.87 -1.45
N GLU A 44 -5.48 2.93 -2.59
CA GLU A 44 -5.06 3.79 -3.69
C GLU A 44 -5.03 5.25 -3.23
N HIS A 45 -3.94 5.92 -3.60
CA HIS A 45 -3.74 7.32 -3.32
C HIS A 45 -3.04 7.98 -4.49
N ARG A 46 -3.34 9.26 -4.70
CA ARG A 46 -2.75 10.06 -5.77
C ARG A 46 -2.42 11.45 -5.27
N VAL A 47 -1.52 12.14 -5.96
CA VAL A 47 -1.26 13.56 -5.73
C VAL A 47 -1.73 14.35 -6.95
N ARG A 48 -2.58 15.34 -6.73
CA ARG A 48 -3.02 16.25 -7.78
C ARG A 48 -1.99 17.36 -7.97
N ALA A 49 -1.67 17.67 -9.22
CA ALA A 49 -1.05 18.95 -9.56
C ALA A 49 -2.04 20.08 -9.26
N ASN A 50 -1.55 21.20 -8.75
CA ASN A 50 -2.33 22.40 -8.48
C ASN A 50 -1.59 23.64 -8.98
N ILE A 51 -2.31 24.76 -9.06
CA ILE A 51 -1.79 26.07 -9.49
C ILE A 51 -1.51 27.00 -8.31
N ASP A 52 -1.79 26.58 -7.08
CA ASP A 52 -1.69 27.39 -5.87
C ASP A 52 -0.23 27.66 -5.47
N GLY A 53 0.70 26.83 -5.97
CA GLY A 53 2.13 27.02 -5.82
C GLY A 53 2.90 25.70 -5.80
N PRO A 54 4.24 25.77 -5.63
CA PRO A 54 5.07 24.57 -5.51
C PRO A 54 4.72 23.80 -4.24
N ARG A 55 4.29 22.54 -4.41
CA ARG A 55 4.05 21.59 -3.33
C ARG A 55 5.27 20.69 -3.09
N ILE A 56 5.66 20.53 -1.83
CA ILE A 56 6.76 19.68 -1.37
C ILE A 56 6.26 18.71 -0.30
N SER A 57 6.55 17.42 -0.51
CA SER A 57 6.37 16.34 0.47
C SER A 57 7.56 15.42 0.49
N VAL A 58 7.83 14.81 1.65
CA VAL A 58 8.84 13.76 1.82
C VAL A 58 8.12 12.50 2.28
N ALA A 59 8.27 11.42 1.53
CA ALA A 59 7.75 10.11 1.91
C ALA A 59 8.87 9.25 2.49
N CYS A 60 8.58 8.55 3.58
CA CYS A 60 9.48 7.58 4.19
C CYS A 60 8.79 6.22 4.21
N PHE A 61 9.44 5.21 3.63
CA PHE A 61 8.88 3.86 3.50
C PHE A 61 9.57 2.92 4.48
N PHE A 62 8.80 2.35 5.40
CA PHE A 62 9.25 1.30 6.31
C PHE A 62 8.97 -0.04 5.65
N SER A 63 9.92 -0.51 4.84
CA SER A 63 9.78 -1.72 4.05
C SER A 63 11.12 -2.42 3.83
N SER A 64 11.11 -3.75 3.84
CA SER A 64 12.23 -4.59 3.42
C SER A 64 12.31 -4.74 1.90
N SER A 65 11.42 -4.13 1.12
CA SER A 65 11.37 -4.26 -0.35
C SER A 65 12.66 -3.88 -1.06
N LEU A 66 13.48 -3.02 -0.45
CA LEU A 66 14.78 -2.57 -0.98
C LEU A 66 15.97 -3.36 -0.44
N SER A 67 15.74 -4.33 0.46
CA SER A 67 16.77 -5.18 1.05
C SER A 67 16.34 -6.64 0.94
N PRO A 68 16.65 -7.28 -0.22
CA PRO A 68 16.30 -8.66 -0.47
C PRO A 68 16.79 -9.55 0.67
N ASN A 69 15.90 -10.39 1.16
CA ASN A 69 16.20 -11.38 2.18
C ASN A 69 15.40 -12.66 1.87
N PRO A 70 15.82 -13.82 2.40
CA PRO A 70 15.17 -15.10 2.08
C PRO A 70 13.85 -15.31 2.83
N THR A 71 13.33 -14.30 3.53
CA THR A 71 12.08 -14.43 4.30
C THR A 71 10.91 -14.62 3.34
N VAL A 72 10.10 -15.62 3.66
CA VAL A 72 8.81 -15.87 3.03
C VAL A 72 7.75 -15.11 3.81
N TYR A 73 6.95 -14.32 3.10
CA TYR A 73 5.85 -13.54 3.65
C TYR A 73 4.53 -14.18 3.26
N GLY A 74 3.65 -14.34 4.23
CA GLY A 74 2.30 -14.86 4.06
C GLY A 74 1.41 -14.34 5.19
N PRO A 75 0.10 -14.64 5.17
CA PRO A 75 -0.78 -14.34 6.28
C PRO A 75 -0.25 -14.87 7.61
N ILE A 76 -0.25 -14.02 8.64
CA ILE A 76 0.09 -14.37 10.03
C ILE A 76 -0.84 -15.49 10.47
N LYS A 77 -0.28 -16.61 10.92
CA LYS A 77 -1.03 -17.85 11.14
C LYS A 77 -2.07 -17.70 12.25
N GLU A 78 -1.79 -16.87 13.24
CA GLU A 78 -2.66 -16.53 14.37
C GLU A 78 -3.89 -15.70 13.96
N LEU A 79 -3.89 -15.10 12.76
CA LEU A 79 -5.05 -14.37 12.21
C LEU A 79 -5.94 -15.26 11.34
N LEU A 80 -5.59 -16.54 11.16
CA LEU A 80 -6.34 -17.50 10.34
C LEU A 80 -7.30 -18.32 11.19
N SER A 81 -8.45 -18.65 10.62
CA SER A 81 -9.42 -19.60 11.17
C SER A 81 -10.22 -20.26 10.05
N ASP A 82 -11.12 -21.18 10.38
CA ASP A 82 -12.03 -21.78 9.39
C ASP A 82 -12.94 -20.72 8.75
N GLU A 83 -13.32 -19.67 9.48
CA GLU A 83 -14.10 -18.53 9.01
C GLU A 83 -13.26 -17.44 8.32
N ASN A 84 -11.95 -17.41 8.57
CA ASN A 84 -10.99 -16.49 7.92
C ASN A 84 -9.79 -17.26 7.33
N PRO A 85 -10.01 -18.06 6.28
CA PRO A 85 -8.95 -18.81 5.64
C PRO A 85 -7.92 -17.88 4.99
N SER A 86 -6.76 -18.43 4.62
CA SER A 86 -5.71 -17.70 3.92
C SER A 86 -6.23 -17.14 2.60
N LYS A 87 -6.26 -15.81 2.46
CA LYS A 87 -6.66 -15.11 1.21
C LYS A 87 -5.49 -14.91 0.27
N TYR A 88 -4.27 -15.06 0.77
CA TYR A 88 -3.03 -14.87 0.06
C TYR A 88 -2.15 -16.11 0.18
N ARG A 89 -1.37 -16.38 -0.86
CA ARG A 89 -0.30 -17.38 -0.80
C ARG A 89 0.96 -16.76 -0.24
N ASP A 90 1.88 -17.64 0.13
CA ASP A 90 3.23 -17.25 0.53
C ASP A 90 4.02 -16.69 -0.67
N ILE A 91 4.80 -15.64 -0.42
CA ILE A 91 5.58 -14.89 -1.42
C ILE A 91 6.97 -14.53 -0.91
N THR A 92 7.87 -14.19 -1.82
CA THR A 92 9.14 -13.53 -1.47
C THR A 92 9.15 -12.07 -1.93
N ILE A 93 9.96 -11.23 -1.28
CA ILE A 93 10.13 -9.83 -1.71
C ILE A 93 10.62 -9.71 -3.15
N PRO A 94 11.64 -10.46 -3.62
CA PRO A 94 12.09 -10.36 -5.00
C PRO A 94 11.00 -10.70 -6.01
N GLU A 95 10.18 -11.71 -5.72
CA GLU A 95 9.04 -12.10 -6.57
C GLU A 95 8.03 -10.95 -6.71
N TYR A 96 7.63 -10.35 -5.58
CA TYR A 96 6.71 -9.21 -5.57
C TYR A 96 7.30 -8.00 -6.31
N THR A 97 8.52 -7.60 -5.98
CA THR A 97 9.15 -6.40 -6.53
C THR A 97 9.39 -6.53 -8.04
N ALA A 98 9.83 -7.69 -8.53
CA ALA A 98 10.03 -7.93 -9.96
C ALA A 98 8.70 -7.79 -10.72
N GLY A 99 7.63 -8.38 -10.20
CA GLY A 99 6.30 -8.27 -10.79
C GLY A 99 5.75 -6.84 -10.76
N TYR A 100 5.94 -6.12 -9.65
CA TYR A 100 5.44 -4.77 -9.47
C TYR A 100 6.10 -3.79 -10.45
N LEU A 101 7.43 -3.84 -10.59
CA LEU A 101 8.17 -2.99 -11.52
C LEU A 101 7.87 -3.29 -12.99
N ALA A 102 7.56 -4.55 -13.31
CA ALA A 102 7.17 -4.96 -14.66
C ALA A 102 5.69 -4.70 -14.98
N SER A 103 4.87 -4.37 -13.98
CA SER A 103 3.42 -4.24 -14.18
C SER A 103 3.06 -2.93 -14.90
N SER A 104 2.16 -3.04 -15.87
CA SER A 104 1.49 -1.88 -16.47
C SER A 104 0.51 -1.28 -15.47
N PHE A 105 0.40 0.06 -15.43
CA PHE A 105 -0.59 0.78 -14.62
C PHE A 105 -1.98 0.64 -15.24
N ASP A 106 -2.58 -0.53 -15.12
CA ASP A 106 -3.93 -0.86 -15.60
C ASP A 106 -5.03 -0.61 -14.54
N GLY A 107 -4.65 0.01 -13.41
CA GLY A 107 -5.53 0.31 -12.28
C GLY A 107 -5.84 -0.90 -11.39
N LYS A 108 -5.24 -2.07 -11.63
CA LYS A 108 -5.39 -3.23 -10.76
C LYS A 108 -4.26 -3.29 -9.74
N SER A 109 -4.60 -3.59 -8.50
CA SER A 109 -3.61 -3.83 -7.45
C SER A 109 -2.69 -4.99 -7.83
N HIS A 110 -1.37 -4.78 -7.78
CA HIS A 110 -0.40 -5.83 -8.03
C HIS A 110 -0.54 -7.00 -7.05
N LEU A 111 -0.92 -6.70 -5.80
CA LEU A 111 -1.19 -7.67 -4.74
C LEU A 111 -2.27 -8.69 -5.11
N SER A 112 -3.21 -8.36 -6.01
CA SER A 112 -4.27 -9.29 -6.41
C SER A 112 -3.76 -10.56 -7.08
N LYS A 113 -2.55 -10.53 -7.65
CA LYS A 113 -1.89 -11.69 -8.29
C LYS A 113 -1.45 -12.77 -7.29
N PHE A 114 -1.46 -12.46 -6.00
CA PHE A 114 -1.03 -13.34 -4.93
C PHE A 114 -2.20 -13.86 -4.09
N ARG A 115 -3.44 -13.57 -4.48
CA ARG A 115 -4.63 -14.15 -3.84
C ARG A 115 -4.77 -15.65 -4.19
N VAL A 116 -5.33 -16.42 -3.25
CA VAL A 116 -5.68 -17.85 -3.41
C VAL A 116 -7.14 -17.99 -3.81
#